data_AF-A0A0U1Z534-F1
#
_entry.id   AF-A0A0U1Z534-F1
#
_cell.length_a   1.000
_cell.length_b   1.000
_cell.length_c   1.000
_cell.angle_alpha   90.00
_cell.angle_beta   90.00
_cell.angle_gamma   90.00
#
_symmetry.space_group_name_H-M   'P 1'
#
loop_
_entity.id
_entity.type
_entity.pdbx_description
1 polymer ?
#
loop_
_entity_poly.entity_id
_entity_poly.type
_entity_poly.pdbx_seq_one_letter_code
_entity_poly.pdbx_strand_id
1 'polypeptide(L)' 'CDFAKWRCVLKISDSCPTHLAIAENANVLARYASICQQNGLVP' A
#
# COMPACT_ATOMS: atom_id res chain seq x y z
N CYS A 1 -19.40 6.52 5.15
CA CYS A 1 -18.10 7.09 4.78
C CYS A 1 -17.40 6.01 4.00
N ASP A 2 -17.51 6.04 2.66
CA ASP A 2 -17.42 4.81 1.87
C ASP A 2 -16.05 4.65 1.18
N PHE A 3 -15.05 5.39 1.66
CA PHE A 3 -13.71 5.43 1.09
C PHE A 3 -12.65 5.50 2.18
N ALA A 4 -11.57 4.76 1.99
CA ALA A 4 -10.40 4.73 2.86
C ALA A 4 -9.17 4.97 1.97
N LYS A 5 -8.19 5.75 2.44
CA LYS A 5 -6.95 6.05 1.68
C LYS A 5 -5.70 5.61 2.43
N TRP A 6 -4.87 4.78 1.80
CA TRP A 6 -3.53 4.46 2.28
C TRP A 6 -2.44 5.05 1.38
N ARG A 7 -1.37 5.60 1.97
CA ARG A 7 -0.24 6.18 1.22
C ARG A 7 1.07 5.50 1.62
N CYS A 8 1.63 4.74 0.70
CA CYS A 8 3.01 4.25 0.79
C CYS A 8 3.97 5.28 0.16
N VAL A 9 5.15 5.45 0.75
CA VAL A 9 6.16 6.40 0.26
C VAL A 9 7.37 5.61 -0.21
N LEU A 10 7.72 5.77 -1.49
CA LEU A 10 8.95 5.24 -2.07
C LEU A 10 9.90 6.40 -2.33
N LYS A 11 11.15 6.27 -1.87
CA LYS A 11 12.22 7.25 -2.13
C LYS A 11 13.03 6.76 -3.33
N ILE A 12 13.16 7.61 -4.34
CA ILE A 12 13.98 7.37 -5.53
C ILE A 12 15.38 7.97 -5.25
N SER A 13 16.40 7.11 -5.23
CA SER A 13 17.83 7.46 -5.13
C SER A 13 18.67 6.35 -5.79
N ASP A 14 19.98 6.53 -6.00
CA ASP A 14 20.81 5.54 -6.71
C ASP A 14 20.74 4.09 -6.17
N SER A 15 20.47 3.91 -4.87
CA SER A 15 20.32 2.60 -4.22
C SER A 15 18.90 2.28 -3.73
N CYS A 16 17.93 3.17 -3.96
CA CYS A 16 16.54 3.01 -3.50
C CYS A 16 15.54 3.38 -4.61
N PRO A 17 14.41 2.69 -4.74
CA PRO A 17 13.87 1.71 -3.82
C PRO A 17 14.53 0.34 -3.96
N THR A 18 14.82 -0.30 -2.84
CA THR A 18 15.26 -1.70 -2.84
C THR A 18 14.08 -2.60 -3.25
N HIS A 19 14.39 -3.76 -3.84
CA HIS A 19 13.36 -4.74 -4.21
C HIS A 19 12.50 -5.15 -3.00
N LEU A 20 13.11 -5.21 -1.80
CA LEU A 20 12.41 -5.43 -0.54
C LEU A 20 11.40 -4.32 -0.24
N ALA A 21 11.80 -3.05 -0.39
CA ALA A 21 10.90 -1.92 -0.15
C ALA A 21 9.70 -1.92 -1.11
N ILE A 22 9.88 -2.33 -2.37
CA ILE A 22 8.78 -2.45 -3.33
C ILE A 22 7.84 -3.58 -2.92
N ALA A 23 8.37 -4.77 -2.64
CA ALA A 23 7.58 -5.94 -2.27
C ALA A 23 6.78 -5.71 -0.98
N GLU A 24 7.40 -5.08 0.03
CA GLU A 24 6.75 -4.80 1.31
C GLU A 24 5.62 -3.77 1.15
N ASN A 25 5.86 -2.68 0.42
CA ASN A 25 4.82 -1.68 0.17
C ASN A 25 3.64 -2.26 -0.63
N ALA A 26 3.92 -3.13 -1.61
CA ALA A 26 2.87 -3.83 -2.35
C ALA A 26 2.05 -4.78 -1.46
N ASN A 27 2.69 -5.53 -0.58
CA ASN A 27 2.02 -6.43 0.37
C ASN A 27 1.12 -5.65 1.34
N VAL A 28 1.62 -4.55 1.90
CA VAL A 28 0.84 -3.69 2.81
C VAL A 28 -0.39 -3.10 2.10
N LEU A 29 -0.24 -2.59 0.87
CA LEU A 29 -1.36 -2.06 0.09
C LEU A 29 -2.41 -3.13 -0.25
N ALA A 30 -1.97 -4.35 -0.60
CA ALA A 30 -2.89 -5.45 -0.87
C ALA A 30 -3.68 -5.86 0.38
N ARG A 31 -3.02 -5.95 1.53
CA ARG A 31 -3.68 -6.24 2.82
C ARG A 31 -4.67 -5.14 3.19
N TYR A 32 -4.29 -3.88 3.01
CA TYR A 32 -5.16 -2.74 3.24
C TYR A 32 -6.41 -2.81 2.37
N ALA A 33 -6.24 -2.99 1.06
CA ALA A 33 -7.35 -3.09 0.11
C ALA A 33 -8.30 -4.24 0.46
N SER A 34 -7.76 -5.40 0.83
CA SER A 34 -8.57 -6.55 1.25
C SER A 34 -9.41 -6.25 2.49
N ILE A 35 -8.85 -5.55 3.49
CA ILE A 35 -9.58 -5.20 4.73
C ILE A 35 -10.65 -4.15 4.42
N CYS A 36 -10.35 -3.14 3.60
CA CYS A 36 -11.32 -2.14 3.20
C CYS A 36 -12.50 -2.77 2.48
N GLN A 37 -12.24 -3.64 1.49
CA GLN A 37 -13.30 -4.34 0.75
C GLN A 37 -14.15 -5.23 1.66
N GLN A 38 -13.56 -5.91 2.64
CA GLN A 38 -14.30 -6.72 3.63
C GLN A 38 -15.25 -5.89 4.50
N ASN A 39 -14.91 -4.62 4.75
CA ASN A 39 -15.71 -3.70 5.56
C ASN A 39 -16.65 -2.82 4.71
N GLY A 40 -16.77 -3.09 3.41
CA GLY A 40 -17.58 -2.29 2.49
C GLY A 40 -17.01 -0.89 2.21
N LEU A 41 -15.73 -0.67 2.49
CA LEU A 41 -15.01 0.56 2.20
C LEU A 41 -14.25 0.42 0.88
N VAL A 42 -14.33 1.42 0.02
CA VAL A 42 -13.50 1.49 -1.19
C VAL A 42 -12.07 1.92 -0.77
N PRO A 43 -11.03 1.11 -1.01
CA PRO A 43 -9.64 1.48 -0.70
C PRO A 43 -9.00 2.49 -1.66
#